data_AF-A0A1K9ZVG8-F1
#
_entry.id   AF-A0A1K9ZVG8-F1
#
_cell.length_a   1.000
_cell.length_b   1.000
_cell.length_c   1.000
_cell.angle_alpha   90.00
_cell.angle_beta   90.00
_cell.angle_gamma   90.00
#
_symmetry.space_group_name_H-M   'P 1'
#
loop_
_entity.id
_entity.type
_entity.pdbx_description
1 polymer ?
#
loop_
_entity_poly.entity_id
_entity_poly.type
_entity_poly.pdbx_seq_one_letter_code
_entity_poly.pdbx_strand_id
1 'polypeptide(L)'
;MVSWPAHPQPLPDELFSSWIFRAARANGQKFFSLCYMVAPELRNIHHNYDYVINEDALKRYAKSLKTPYEQAFQTTLESYAGYLYETASASRNRKSSILCTGIQSKATQRFSLQVCPLCLSESEPYFRKKWRITFITVCSIHGCKLIDRCPQCFHPIRPLQNDIGNQKILYSGEITACHNCSFDLKKANVETADRYVLLETKWYESILENGYVVLGPNCYVYSFSFFNILKHLIGVTTNKNNLGLNCNSKPDLLPLNIRYKIICKLAGIFHKWPVSFVEFCFEFNIVYSDFTSVSKIKNAIPFWLDRIIKPQIYSPNLNPEDESVRSAMQYMKKKGMAINIVKINEFMGFEDSSVIKRVYKNVIPSKIIIR
;
A
#
# COMPACT_ATOMS: atom_id res chain seq x y z
N MET A 1 -19.69 5.82 -33.59
CA MET A 1 -19.33 4.53 -32.95
C MET A 1 -20.62 3.79 -32.71
N VAL A 2 -20.77 2.62 -33.31
CA VAL A 2 -21.97 1.78 -33.19
C VAL A 2 -22.02 1.19 -31.78
N SER A 3 -23.21 1.12 -31.18
CA SER A 3 -23.39 0.45 -29.88
C SER A 3 -23.20 -1.05 -30.01
N TRP A 4 -22.66 -1.68 -28.97
CA TRP A 4 -22.59 -3.14 -28.90
C TRP A 4 -24.00 -3.74 -28.72
N PRO A 5 -24.30 -4.90 -29.35
CA PRO A 5 -25.59 -5.57 -29.23
C PRO A 5 -25.98 -5.89 -27.77
N ALA A 6 -25.04 -6.45 -26.99
CA ALA A 6 -25.21 -6.70 -25.56
C ALA A 6 -24.44 -5.67 -24.74
N HIS A 7 -25.06 -5.17 -23.67
CA HIS A 7 -24.51 -4.10 -22.84
C HIS A 7 -24.69 -4.39 -21.35
N PRO A 8 -24.00 -5.41 -20.80
CA PRO A 8 -24.04 -5.69 -19.37
C PRO A 8 -23.52 -4.49 -18.60
N GLN A 9 -24.26 -4.09 -17.56
CA GLN A 9 -23.90 -2.96 -16.72
C GLN A 9 -22.87 -3.39 -15.66
N PRO A 10 -22.01 -2.47 -15.19
CA PRO A 10 -21.09 -2.75 -14.10
C PRO A 10 -21.80 -3.27 -12.85
N LEU A 11 -21.21 -4.27 -12.20
CA LEU A 11 -21.67 -4.75 -10.89
C LEU A 11 -21.08 -3.89 -9.74
N PRO A 12 -21.66 -3.98 -8.52
CA PRO A 12 -21.17 -3.22 -7.37
C PRO A 12 -19.71 -3.50 -7.05
N ASP A 13 -18.88 -2.45 -6.99
CA ASP A 13 -17.44 -2.53 -6.77
C ASP A 13 -16.68 -3.36 -7.83
N GLU A 14 -17.21 -3.51 -9.05
CA GLU A 14 -16.55 -4.28 -10.11
C GLU A 14 -15.34 -3.54 -10.72
N LEU A 15 -14.26 -4.27 -10.98
CA LEU A 15 -13.10 -3.77 -11.73
C LEU A 15 -13.44 -3.54 -13.20
N PHE A 16 -12.88 -2.48 -13.78
CA PHE A 16 -12.99 -2.17 -15.20
C PHE A 16 -12.71 -3.38 -16.10
N SER A 17 -11.60 -4.08 -15.87
CA SER A 17 -11.27 -5.27 -16.67
C SER A 17 -12.27 -6.43 -16.50
N SER A 18 -12.87 -6.59 -15.32
CA SER A 18 -13.93 -7.59 -15.08
C SER A 18 -15.19 -7.24 -15.86
N TRP A 19 -15.62 -5.98 -15.78
CA TRP A 19 -16.80 -5.49 -16.51
C TRP A 19 -16.62 -5.65 -18.03
N ILE A 20 -15.47 -5.21 -18.57
CA ILE A 20 -15.16 -5.33 -19.99
C ILE A 20 -15.05 -6.79 -20.44
N PHE A 21 -14.57 -7.70 -19.58
CA PHE A 21 -14.56 -9.13 -19.89
C PHE A 21 -15.98 -9.69 -20.03
N ARG A 22 -16.88 -9.36 -19.12
CA ARG A 22 -18.30 -9.76 -19.22
C ARG A 22 -18.97 -9.17 -20.46
N ALA A 23 -18.71 -7.90 -20.76
CA ALA A 23 -19.18 -7.25 -21.98
C ALA A 23 -18.67 -7.94 -23.25
N ALA A 24 -17.38 -8.32 -23.29
CA ALA A 24 -16.81 -9.05 -24.42
C ALA A 24 -17.51 -10.41 -24.60
N ARG A 25 -17.69 -11.17 -23.52
CA ARG A 25 -18.38 -12.47 -23.55
C ARG A 25 -19.82 -12.36 -24.03
N ALA A 26 -20.58 -11.40 -23.51
CA ALA A 26 -21.96 -11.18 -23.91
C ALA A 26 -22.11 -10.84 -25.41
N ASN A 27 -21.05 -10.34 -26.04
CA ASN A 27 -21.00 -10.02 -27.47
C ASN A 27 -20.24 -11.06 -28.32
N GLY A 28 -19.90 -12.23 -27.75
CA GLY A 28 -19.14 -13.27 -28.46
C GLY A 28 -17.72 -12.83 -28.87
N GLN A 29 -17.15 -11.84 -28.17
CA GLN A 29 -15.83 -11.29 -28.43
C GLN A 29 -14.82 -11.72 -27.37
N LYS A 30 -13.54 -11.73 -27.74
CA LYS A 30 -12.43 -11.81 -26.77
C LYS A 30 -12.26 -10.47 -26.07
N PHE A 31 -11.81 -10.51 -24.82
CA PHE A 31 -11.48 -9.31 -24.05
C PHE A 31 -10.59 -8.34 -24.83
N PHE A 32 -9.42 -8.82 -25.30
CA PHE A 32 -8.47 -7.97 -26.01
C PHE A 32 -9.01 -7.47 -27.35
N SER A 33 -9.80 -8.29 -28.06
CA SER A 33 -10.43 -7.87 -29.32
C SER A 33 -11.40 -6.70 -29.10
N LEU A 34 -12.29 -6.80 -28.11
CA LEU A 34 -13.20 -5.71 -27.75
C LEU A 34 -12.42 -4.47 -27.33
N CYS A 35 -11.37 -4.65 -26.51
CA CYS A 35 -10.53 -3.55 -26.08
C CYS A 35 -9.90 -2.79 -27.26
N TYR A 36 -9.37 -3.51 -28.26
CA TYR A 36 -8.74 -2.89 -29.43
C TYR A 36 -9.73 -2.24 -30.38
N MET A 37 -10.96 -2.75 -30.46
CA MET A 37 -12.01 -2.14 -31.29
C MET A 37 -12.52 -0.82 -30.71
N VAL A 38 -12.61 -0.72 -29.37
CA VAL A 38 -13.12 0.48 -28.70
C VAL A 38 -12.01 1.51 -28.46
N ALA A 39 -10.80 1.07 -28.09
CA ALA A 39 -9.69 1.93 -27.71
C ALA A 39 -8.35 1.37 -28.26
N PRO A 40 -8.06 1.58 -29.56
CA PRO A 40 -6.88 1.04 -30.23
C PRO A 40 -5.54 1.44 -29.58
N GLU A 41 -5.48 2.62 -28.96
CA GLU A 41 -4.30 3.12 -28.26
C GLU A 41 -3.89 2.27 -27.05
N LEU A 42 -4.78 1.43 -26.53
CA LEU A 42 -4.50 0.51 -25.43
C LEU A 42 -3.85 -0.81 -25.90
N ARG A 43 -3.56 -0.97 -27.21
CA ARG A 43 -3.14 -2.24 -27.81
C ARG A 43 -1.88 -2.86 -27.19
N ASN A 44 -0.97 -2.04 -26.67
CA ASN A 44 0.32 -2.49 -26.12
C ASN A 44 0.37 -2.52 -24.58
N ILE A 45 -0.78 -2.42 -23.90
CA ILE A 45 -0.88 -2.32 -22.43
C ILE A 45 -1.53 -3.58 -21.84
N HIS A 46 -1.07 -4.76 -22.29
CA HIS A 46 -1.68 -6.05 -21.99
C HIS A 46 -1.78 -6.42 -20.51
N HIS A 47 -0.95 -5.81 -19.65
CA HIS A 47 -0.79 -6.22 -18.25
C HIS A 47 -1.46 -5.27 -17.24
N ASN A 48 -2.08 -4.17 -17.67
CA ASN A 48 -2.45 -3.10 -16.73
C ASN A 48 -3.70 -2.27 -17.10
N TYR A 49 -4.74 -2.91 -17.64
CA TYR A 49 -5.97 -2.22 -18.07
C TYR A 49 -6.65 -1.43 -16.94
N ASP A 50 -6.74 -1.97 -15.73
CA ASP A 50 -7.41 -1.28 -14.59
C ASP A 50 -6.70 0.00 -14.14
N TYR A 51 -5.46 0.21 -14.58
CA TYR A 51 -4.57 1.21 -14.02
C TYR A 51 -4.26 2.36 -14.97
N VAL A 52 -4.31 2.08 -16.28
CA VAL A 52 -3.89 2.99 -17.36
C VAL A 52 -5.08 3.51 -18.19
N ILE A 53 -6.30 3.06 -17.88
CA ILE A 53 -7.50 3.55 -18.58
C ILE A 53 -7.62 5.07 -18.42
N ASN A 54 -7.59 5.79 -19.54
CA ASN A 54 -7.76 7.24 -19.58
C ASN A 54 -9.23 7.61 -19.78
N GLU A 55 -9.56 8.88 -19.53
CA GLU A 55 -10.92 9.39 -19.59
C GLU A 55 -11.56 9.24 -20.99
N ASP A 56 -10.82 9.52 -22.06
CA ASP A 56 -11.33 9.42 -23.43
C ASP A 56 -11.70 7.98 -23.81
N ALA A 57 -10.83 7.02 -23.48
CA ALA A 57 -11.10 5.61 -23.66
C ALA A 57 -12.31 5.18 -22.83
N LEU A 58 -12.38 5.59 -21.56
CA LEU A 58 -13.52 5.28 -20.70
C LEU A 58 -14.83 5.83 -21.26
N LYS A 59 -14.86 7.08 -21.77
CA LYS A 59 -16.02 7.67 -22.46
C LYS A 59 -16.44 6.85 -23.68
N ARG A 60 -15.49 6.29 -24.44
CA ARG A 60 -15.78 5.37 -25.56
C ARG A 60 -16.42 4.06 -25.08
N TYR A 61 -15.90 3.46 -24.01
CA TYR A 61 -16.52 2.26 -23.42
C TYR A 61 -17.93 2.55 -22.91
N ALA A 62 -18.10 3.60 -22.10
CA ALA A 62 -19.39 4.03 -21.57
C ALA A 62 -20.42 4.24 -22.69
N LYS A 63 -20.05 4.96 -23.75
CA LYS A 63 -20.92 5.20 -24.91
C LYS A 63 -21.25 3.92 -25.68
N SER A 64 -20.25 3.07 -25.94
CA SER A 64 -20.44 1.86 -26.75
C SER A 64 -21.26 0.79 -26.03
N LEU A 65 -21.18 0.72 -24.70
CA LEU A 65 -21.92 -0.19 -23.82
C LEU A 65 -23.14 0.48 -23.14
N LYS A 66 -23.57 1.65 -23.63
CA LYS A 66 -24.74 2.40 -23.11
C LYS A 66 -24.76 2.50 -21.58
N THR A 67 -23.60 2.69 -20.97
CA THR A 67 -23.42 2.78 -19.52
C THR A 67 -23.21 4.26 -19.15
N PRO A 68 -23.90 4.80 -18.14
CA PRO A 68 -23.62 6.16 -17.66
C PRO A 68 -22.14 6.33 -17.31
N TYR A 69 -21.56 7.49 -17.64
CA TYR A 69 -20.12 7.71 -17.45
C TYR A 69 -19.71 7.54 -15.99
N GLU A 70 -20.54 7.98 -15.06
CA GLU A 70 -20.30 7.90 -13.62
C GLU A 70 -20.19 6.43 -13.19
N GLN A 71 -21.06 5.55 -13.67
CA GLN A 71 -21.00 4.11 -13.38
C GLN A 71 -19.75 3.48 -13.99
N ALA A 72 -19.39 3.85 -15.23
CA ALA A 72 -18.16 3.38 -15.86
C ALA A 72 -16.93 3.86 -15.09
N PHE A 73 -16.90 5.12 -14.64
CA PHE A 73 -15.83 5.69 -13.83
C PHE A 73 -15.67 4.96 -12.50
N GLN A 74 -16.78 4.57 -11.86
CA GLN A 74 -16.77 3.74 -10.66
C GLN A 74 -16.18 2.34 -10.86
N THR A 75 -15.90 1.88 -12.09
CA THR A 75 -15.15 0.63 -12.29
C THR A 75 -13.64 0.81 -12.28
N THR A 76 -13.17 2.06 -12.40
CA THR A 76 -11.74 2.38 -12.49
C THR A 76 -11.12 2.48 -11.10
N LEU A 77 -9.81 2.23 -11.03
CA LEU A 77 -9.06 2.53 -9.81
C LEU A 77 -8.87 4.04 -9.58
N GLU A 78 -9.11 4.87 -10.60
CA GLU A 78 -9.06 6.33 -10.47
C GLU A 78 -10.22 6.88 -9.65
N SER A 79 -11.32 6.13 -9.52
CA SER A 79 -12.44 6.50 -8.64
C SER A 79 -12.07 6.57 -7.16
N TYR A 80 -10.87 6.09 -6.78
CA TYR A 80 -10.34 6.20 -5.42
C TYR A 80 -9.57 7.50 -5.16
N ALA A 81 -9.35 8.34 -6.17
CA ALA A 81 -8.75 9.65 -5.98
C ALA A 81 -9.62 10.52 -5.04
N GLY A 82 -9.00 11.18 -4.07
CA GLY A 82 -9.66 11.90 -2.99
C GLY A 82 -10.13 11.03 -1.81
N TYR A 83 -10.13 9.70 -1.94
CA TYR A 83 -10.58 8.77 -0.89
C TYR A 83 -9.45 7.87 -0.37
N LEU A 84 -8.75 7.17 -1.26
CA LEU A 84 -7.62 6.30 -0.90
C LEU A 84 -6.28 7.02 -1.00
N TYR A 85 -6.17 7.95 -1.94
CA TYR A 85 -4.99 8.76 -2.20
C TYR A 85 -5.42 10.15 -2.66
N GLU A 86 -4.59 11.17 -2.38
CA GLU A 86 -4.99 12.58 -2.44
C GLU A 86 -5.38 13.06 -3.85
N THR A 87 -4.51 12.87 -4.84
CA THR A 87 -4.72 13.40 -6.19
C THR A 87 -4.76 12.29 -7.24
N ALA A 88 -5.53 12.53 -8.30
CA ALA A 88 -5.55 11.65 -9.46
C ALA A 88 -4.11 11.46 -9.99
N SER A 89 -3.71 10.20 -10.18
CA SER A 89 -2.34 9.93 -10.58
C SER A 89 -2.13 10.40 -12.02
N ALA A 90 -1.17 11.29 -12.26
CA ALA A 90 -0.62 11.45 -13.61
C ALA A 90 -0.30 10.04 -14.15
N SER A 91 -0.76 9.71 -15.35
CA SER A 91 -0.94 8.36 -15.92
C SER A 91 0.29 7.40 -15.90
N ARG A 92 1.44 7.86 -15.37
CA ARG A 92 2.70 7.12 -15.22
C ARG A 92 3.08 6.84 -13.75
N ASN A 93 2.34 7.35 -12.76
CA ASN A 93 2.67 7.23 -11.33
C ASN A 93 2.00 6.04 -10.64
N ARG A 94 2.66 5.55 -9.57
CA ARG A 94 2.13 4.52 -8.66
C ARG A 94 1.00 5.10 -7.78
N LYS A 95 -0.22 4.59 -7.89
CA LYS A 95 -1.40 4.89 -7.08
C LYS A 95 -1.11 4.34 -5.69
N SER A 96 -1.24 5.17 -4.67
CA SER A 96 -0.91 4.74 -3.31
C SER A 96 -1.93 3.71 -2.83
N SER A 97 -1.46 2.73 -2.03
CA SER A 97 -2.29 1.69 -1.41
C SER A 97 -3.01 0.79 -2.42
N ILE A 98 -2.56 0.75 -3.67
CA ILE A 98 -3.06 -0.13 -4.73
C ILE A 98 -1.97 -1.16 -5.08
N LEU A 99 -2.35 -2.44 -5.03
CA LEU A 99 -1.51 -3.56 -5.40
C LEU A 99 -1.04 -3.44 -6.85
N CYS A 100 0.28 -3.46 -7.02
CA CYS A 100 0.95 -3.16 -8.28
C CYS A 100 1.05 -4.39 -9.19
N THR A 101 0.46 -4.30 -10.39
CA THR A 101 0.63 -5.21 -11.54
C THR A 101 2.06 -5.21 -12.10
N GLY A 102 2.74 -4.06 -12.04
CA GLY A 102 4.13 -3.87 -12.45
C GLY A 102 4.34 -3.33 -13.86
N ILE A 103 5.52 -2.75 -14.10
CA ILE A 103 5.99 -2.31 -15.42
C ILE A 103 6.69 -3.51 -16.09
N GLN A 104 6.40 -3.71 -17.38
CA GLN A 104 6.72 -4.77 -18.35
C GLN A 104 7.73 -5.89 -18.01
N SER A 105 8.87 -5.66 -17.35
CA SER A 105 9.93 -6.70 -17.23
C SER A 105 9.74 -7.73 -16.10
N LYS A 106 8.89 -7.44 -15.09
CA LYS A 106 8.64 -8.35 -13.93
C LYS A 106 7.16 -8.51 -13.58
N ALA A 107 6.26 -8.06 -14.47
CA ALA A 107 4.81 -8.10 -14.24
C ALA A 107 4.31 -9.54 -14.03
N THR A 108 5.03 -10.55 -14.52
CA THR A 108 4.66 -11.96 -14.46
C THR A 108 4.75 -12.59 -13.06
N GLN A 109 5.46 -11.98 -12.10
CA GLN A 109 5.71 -12.57 -10.77
C GLN A 109 4.93 -11.92 -9.61
N ARG A 110 4.11 -10.89 -9.87
CA ARG A 110 3.46 -10.11 -8.79
C ARG A 110 2.04 -10.56 -8.49
N PHE A 111 1.68 -10.48 -7.20
CA PHE A 111 0.38 -10.80 -6.62
C PHE A 111 -0.52 -9.55 -6.57
N SER A 112 -0.91 -9.06 -7.74
CA SER A 112 -1.61 -7.77 -7.85
C SER A 112 -3.12 -7.85 -7.66
N LEU A 113 -3.70 -9.04 -7.69
CA LEU A 113 -5.14 -9.27 -7.58
C LEU A 113 -5.37 -10.34 -6.52
N GLN A 114 -6.32 -10.05 -5.64
CA GLN A 114 -6.79 -10.94 -4.59
C GLN A 114 -8.24 -11.34 -4.90
N VAL A 115 -8.73 -12.44 -4.33
CA VAL A 115 -10.13 -12.83 -4.44
C VAL A 115 -10.64 -13.50 -3.18
N CYS A 116 -11.97 -13.45 -2.99
CA CYS A 116 -12.69 -14.34 -2.09
C CYS A 116 -13.29 -15.50 -2.91
N PRO A 117 -12.92 -16.77 -2.65
CA PRO A 117 -13.51 -17.93 -3.33
C PRO A 117 -15.03 -18.01 -3.18
N LEU A 118 -15.55 -17.62 -2.01
CA LEU A 118 -16.99 -17.61 -1.73
C LEU A 118 -17.73 -16.53 -2.54
N CYS A 119 -17.20 -15.30 -2.62
CA CYS A 119 -17.81 -14.27 -3.49
C CYS A 119 -17.88 -14.70 -4.95
N LEU A 120 -16.86 -15.42 -5.43
CA LEU A 120 -16.86 -15.95 -6.80
C LEU A 120 -17.88 -17.08 -7.00
N SER A 121 -18.42 -17.65 -5.93
CA SER A 121 -19.35 -18.79 -5.95
C SER A 121 -20.83 -18.41 -5.79
N GLU A 122 -21.14 -17.19 -5.32
CA GLU A 122 -22.53 -16.78 -4.99
C GLU A 122 -23.37 -16.35 -6.20
N SER A 123 -22.79 -15.59 -7.12
CA SER A 123 -23.49 -15.00 -8.27
C SER A 123 -22.65 -15.12 -9.53
N GLU A 124 -23.01 -14.42 -10.61
CA GLU A 124 -22.09 -14.22 -11.74
C GLU A 124 -20.73 -13.75 -11.20
N PRO A 125 -19.63 -14.48 -11.45
CA PRO A 125 -18.35 -14.19 -10.84
C PRO A 125 -17.74 -12.93 -11.47
N TYR A 126 -17.35 -11.98 -10.61
CA TYR A 126 -16.64 -10.78 -11.02
C TYR A 126 -15.54 -10.42 -10.03
N PHE A 127 -14.57 -9.62 -10.50
CA PHE A 127 -13.45 -9.19 -9.68
C PHE A 127 -13.69 -7.80 -9.12
N ARG A 128 -13.51 -7.64 -7.81
CA ARG A 128 -13.81 -6.41 -7.08
C ARG A 128 -12.65 -5.43 -7.06
N LYS A 129 -12.92 -4.12 -7.08
CA LYS A 129 -11.85 -3.11 -6.98
C LYS A 129 -11.18 -3.14 -5.62
N LYS A 130 -11.93 -3.32 -4.53
CA LYS A 130 -11.34 -3.34 -3.18
C LYS A 130 -10.32 -4.45 -2.98
N TRP A 131 -10.40 -5.53 -3.77
CA TRP A 131 -9.38 -6.59 -3.78
C TRP A 131 -8.02 -6.13 -4.34
N ARG A 132 -7.94 -4.95 -4.93
CA ARG A 132 -6.70 -4.28 -5.34
C ARG A 132 -6.10 -3.41 -4.24
N ILE A 133 -6.73 -3.26 -3.08
CA ILE A 133 -6.25 -2.38 -2.00
C ILE A 133 -5.28 -3.14 -1.09
N THR A 134 -4.15 -2.51 -0.77
CA THR A 134 -3.02 -3.12 -0.06
C THR A 134 -3.36 -3.63 1.34
N PHE A 135 -4.14 -2.88 2.13
CA PHE A 135 -4.50 -3.29 3.49
C PHE A 135 -5.75 -4.16 3.58
N ILE A 136 -6.49 -4.33 2.47
CA ILE A 136 -7.61 -5.27 2.40
C ILE A 136 -7.01 -6.67 2.18
N THR A 137 -7.09 -7.50 3.21
CA THR A 137 -6.52 -8.87 3.25
C THR A 137 -7.56 -9.94 3.53
N VAL A 138 -8.78 -9.54 3.89
CA VAL A 138 -9.91 -10.41 4.21
C VAL A 138 -11.15 -9.94 3.47
N CYS A 139 -12.10 -10.84 3.26
CA CYS A 139 -13.40 -10.53 2.70
C CYS A 139 -14.31 -9.99 3.81
N SER A 140 -14.82 -8.77 3.69
CA SER A 140 -15.77 -8.21 4.65
C SER A 140 -17.16 -8.86 4.62
N ILE A 141 -17.50 -9.53 3.52
CA ILE A 141 -18.77 -10.26 3.33
C ILE A 141 -18.70 -11.61 4.03
N HIS A 142 -17.68 -12.42 3.71
CA HIS A 142 -17.57 -13.81 4.17
C HIS A 142 -16.71 -14.01 5.41
N GLY A 143 -15.95 -13.01 5.84
CA GLY A 143 -15.06 -13.14 7.01
C GLY A 143 -13.90 -14.12 6.80
N CYS A 144 -13.53 -14.41 5.56
CA CYS A 144 -12.41 -15.29 5.23
C CYS A 144 -11.19 -14.50 4.74
N LYS A 145 -10.01 -15.09 4.85
CA LYS A 145 -8.79 -14.56 4.22
C LYS A 145 -8.96 -14.59 2.71
N LEU A 146 -8.52 -13.52 2.04
CA LEU A 146 -8.46 -13.51 0.58
C LEU A 146 -7.30 -14.41 0.11
N ILE A 147 -7.32 -14.81 -1.16
CA ILE A 147 -6.20 -15.50 -1.81
C ILE A 147 -5.67 -14.65 -2.96
N ASP A 148 -4.35 -14.67 -3.18
CA ASP A 148 -3.66 -13.90 -4.25
C ASP A 148 -2.95 -14.80 -5.28
N ARG A 149 -3.05 -16.12 -5.09
CA ARG A 149 -2.46 -17.17 -5.91
C ARG A 149 -3.44 -18.33 -6.06
N CYS A 150 -3.26 -19.08 -7.14
CA CYS A 150 -3.92 -20.38 -7.29
C CYS A 150 -3.43 -21.35 -6.21
N PRO A 151 -4.31 -22.05 -5.48
CA PRO A 151 -3.89 -23.00 -4.44
C PRO A 151 -3.23 -24.27 -5.01
N GLN A 152 -3.47 -24.60 -6.30
CA GLN A 152 -2.91 -25.79 -6.92
C GLN A 152 -1.51 -25.57 -7.52
N CYS A 153 -1.31 -24.47 -8.27
CA CYS A 153 -0.05 -24.22 -8.98
C CYS A 153 0.74 -23.00 -8.46
N PHE A 154 0.23 -22.32 -7.42
CA PHE A 154 0.84 -21.15 -6.77
C PHE A 154 1.10 -19.94 -7.68
N HIS A 155 0.63 -19.96 -8.93
CA HIS A 155 0.74 -18.82 -9.83
C HIS A 155 -0.18 -17.67 -9.40
N PRO A 156 0.23 -16.41 -9.62
CA PRO A 156 -0.61 -15.24 -9.35
C PRO A 156 -1.98 -15.31 -10.06
N ILE A 157 -3.02 -14.80 -9.40
CA ILE A 157 -4.35 -14.73 -10.00
C ILE A 157 -4.37 -13.68 -11.12
N ARG A 158 -4.60 -14.13 -12.36
CA ARG A 158 -4.65 -13.29 -13.57
C ARG A 158 -5.70 -13.81 -14.57
N PRO A 159 -6.99 -13.53 -14.32
CA PRO A 159 -8.08 -14.07 -15.12
C PRO A 159 -7.99 -13.71 -16.60
N LEU A 160 -7.54 -12.49 -16.91
CA LEU A 160 -7.45 -11.98 -18.29
C LEU A 160 -6.42 -12.73 -19.15
N GLN A 161 -5.48 -13.47 -18.54
CA GLN A 161 -4.49 -14.23 -19.31
C GLN A 161 -5.09 -15.48 -19.98
N ASN A 162 -6.28 -15.93 -19.56
CA ASN A 162 -7.01 -17.02 -20.22
C ASN A 162 -7.35 -16.71 -21.68
N ASP A 163 -7.51 -15.43 -22.02
CA ASP A 163 -7.84 -14.97 -23.37
C ASP A 163 -6.58 -14.76 -24.26
N ILE A 164 -5.37 -15.02 -23.73
CA ILE A 164 -4.09 -14.87 -24.43
C ILE A 164 -3.60 -16.26 -24.91
N GLY A 165 -3.21 -16.38 -26.19
CA GLY A 165 -2.48 -17.55 -26.70
C GLY A 165 -3.03 -18.11 -28.01
N ASN A 166 -4.35 -18.20 -28.18
CA ASN A 166 -4.95 -18.61 -29.45
C ASN A 166 -5.77 -17.47 -30.04
N GLN A 167 -5.28 -16.84 -31.12
CA GLN A 167 -5.94 -15.68 -31.73
C GLN A 167 -7.27 -16.03 -32.42
N LYS A 168 -7.50 -17.30 -32.78
CA LYS A 168 -8.68 -17.71 -33.57
C LYS A 168 -9.84 -18.26 -32.73
N ILE A 169 -9.58 -18.78 -31.53
CA ILE A 169 -10.59 -19.45 -30.70
C ILE A 169 -10.92 -18.64 -29.46
N LEU A 170 -12.21 -18.37 -29.20
CA LEU A 170 -12.68 -17.75 -27.96
C LEU A 170 -12.44 -18.68 -26.76
N TYR A 171 -11.94 -18.15 -25.64
CA TYR A 171 -11.80 -18.95 -24.43
C TYR A 171 -13.18 -19.31 -23.88
N SER A 172 -13.49 -20.61 -23.87
CA SER A 172 -14.78 -21.17 -23.45
C SER A 172 -14.87 -21.51 -21.96
N GLY A 173 -13.79 -21.36 -21.18
CA GLY A 173 -13.80 -21.68 -19.74
C GLY A 173 -14.36 -20.55 -18.87
N GLU A 174 -14.35 -20.69 -17.54
CA GLU A 174 -14.84 -19.65 -16.63
C GLU A 174 -13.78 -18.55 -16.36
N ILE A 175 -14.21 -17.31 -16.09
CA ILE A 175 -13.28 -16.23 -15.68
C ILE A 175 -12.54 -16.55 -14.36
N THR A 176 -13.10 -17.47 -13.58
CA THR A 176 -12.55 -17.96 -12.31
C THR A 176 -11.47 -19.03 -12.49
N ALA A 177 -11.26 -19.54 -13.70
CA ALA A 177 -10.25 -20.55 -13.95
C ALA A 177 -8.84 -19.95 -13.93
N CYS A 178 -7.90 -20.64 -13.29
CA CYS A 178 -6.50 -20.25 -13.26
C CYS A 178 -5.87 -20.34 -14.67
N HIS A 179 -5.26 -19.24 -15.13
CA HIS A 179 -4.58 -19.20 -16.44
C HIS A 179 -3.44 -20.19 -16.64
N ASN A 180 -2.86 -20.72 -15.57
CA ASN A 180 -1.73 -21.63 -15.67
C ASN A 180 -2.13 -23.11 -15.60
N CYS A 181 -3.11 -23.48 -14.76
CA CYS A 181 -3.47 -24.89 -14.51
C CYS A 181 -4.96 -25.19 -14.66
N SER A 182 -5.78 -24.20 -15.03
CA SER A 182 -7.24 -24.30 -15.16
C SER A 182 -8.01 -24.64 -13.87
N PHE A 183 -7.35 -24.70 -12.71
CA PHE A 183 -8.04 -24.83 -11.42
C PHE A 183 -9.07 -23.71 -11.24
N ASP A 184 -10.30 -24.09 -10.88
CA ASP A 184 -11.38 -23.14 -10.63
C ASP A 184 -11.22 -22.50 -9.24
N LEU A 185 -10.95 -21.20 -9.19
CA LEU A 185 -10.72 -20.46 -7.94
C LEU A 185 -11.92 -20.49 -6.98
N LYS A 186 -13.13 -20.81 -7.46
CA LYS A 186 -14.31 -21.05 -6.60
C LYS A 186 -14.11 -22.22 -5.65
N LYS A 187 -13.30 -23.20 -6.04
CA LYS A 187 -13.03 -24.44 -5.26
C LYS A 187 -11.85 -24.30 -4.31
N ALA A 188 -11.24 -23.11 -4.22
CA ALA A 188 -10.11 -22.90 -3.31
C ALA A 188 -10.56 -23.07 -1.86
N ASN A 189 -9.68 -23.66 -1.04
CA ASN A 189 -9.94 -23.79 0.40
C ASN A 189 -10.12 -22.40 1.04
N VAL A 190 -11.08 -22.29 1.95
CA VAL A 190 -11.45 -21.04 2.60
C VAL A 190 -10.96 -21.06 4.03
N GLU A 191 -10.02 -20.17 4.36
CA GLU A 191 -9.57 -19.97 5.73
C GLU A 191 -10.35 -18.82 6.38
N THR A 192 -10.95 -19.07 7.54
CA THR A 192 -11.57 -18.01 8.36
C THR A 192 -10.52 -16.99 8.79
N ALA A 193 -10.87 -15.71 8.73
CA ALA A 193 -10.04 -14.63 9.23
C ALA A 193 -10.27 -14.40 10.72
N ASP A 194 -9.27 -13.84 11.39
CA ASP A 194 -9.39 -13.39 12.76
C ASP A 194 -10.48 -12.31 12.86
N ARG A 195 -11.39 -12.47 13.84
CA ARG A 195 -12.56 -11.59 13.99
C ARG A 195 -12.19 -10.11 14.06
N TYR A 196 -11.11 -9.77 14.78
CA TYR A 196 -10.69 -8.39 14.94
C TYR A 196 -10.15 -7.80 13.62
N VAL A 197 -9.52 -8.58 12.75
CA VAL A 197 -9.08 -8.14 11.41
C VAL A 197 -10.27 -7.91 10.48
N LEU A 198 -11.31 -8.75 10.59
CA LEU A 198 -12.57 -8.54 9.88
C LEU A 198 -13.23 -7.22 10.29
N LEU A 199 -13.28 -6.93 11.59
CA LEU A 199 -13.85 -5.68 12.11
C LEU A 199 -13.04 -4.45 11.63
N GLU A 200 -11.70 -4.51 11.70
CA GLU A 200 -10.82 -3.48 11.15
C GLU A 200 -11.06 -3.27 9.66
N THR A 201 -11.20 -4.36 8.89
CA THR A 201 -11.41 -4.27 7.45
C THR A 201 -12.74 -3.60 7.12
N LYS A 202 -13.81 -3.93 7.84
CA LYS A 202 -15.10 -3.24 7.71
C LYS A 202 -15.00 -1.76 8.08
N TRP A 203 -14.23 -1.44 9.11
CA TRP A 203 -13.99 -0.05 9.51
C TRP A 203 -13.23 0.72 8.43
N TYR A 204 -12.17 0.14 7.85
CA TYR A 204 -11.45 0.75 6.73
C TYR A 204 -12.33 0.92 5.49
N GLU A 205 -13.20 -0.04 5.17
CA GLU A 205 -14.18 0.11 4.08
C GLU A 205 -15.12 1.30 4.35
N SER A 206 -15.61 1.46 5.58
CA SER A 206 -16.45 2.60 5.95
C SER A 206 -15.71 3.95 5.89
N ILE A 207 -14.44 4.02 6.31
CA ILE A 207 -13.61 5.23 6.16
C ILE A 207 -13.45 5.59 4.68
N LEU A 208 -13.25 4.58 3.82
CA LEU A 208 -13.09 4.77 2.38
C LEU A 208 -14.40 5.24 1.72
N GLU A 209 -15.54 4.71 2.14
CA GLU A 209 -16.86 5.14 1.66
C GLU A 209 -17.22 6.55 2.11
N ASN A 210 -16.92 6.91 3.36
CA ASN A 210 -17.23 8.23 3.93
C ASN A 210 -16.27 9.34 3.48
N GLY A 211 -15.05 9.00 3.08
CA GLY A 211 -14.01 9.98 2.73
C GLY A 211 -13.29 10.62 3.93
N TYR A 212 -13.64 10.22 5.16
CA TYR A 212 -13.01 10.68 6.38
C TYR A 212 -13.18 9.68 7.53
N VAL A 213 -12.42 9.90 8.61
CA VAL A 213 -12.53 9.20 9.89
C VAL A 213 -12.52 10.20 11.04
N VAL A 214 -13.23 9.89 12.12
CA VAL A 214 -13.17 10.62 13.38
C VAL A 214 -12.40 9.77 14.38
N LEU A 215 -11.18 10.20 14.73
CA LEU A 215 -10.32 9.44 15.65
C LEU A 215 -10.57 9.80 17.12
N GLY A 216 -11.06 11.00 17.40
CA GLY A 216 -11.35 11.48 18.74
C GLY A 216 -12.18 12.77 18.69
N PRO A 217 -12.43 13.40 19.85
CA PRO A 217 -13.20 14.63 19.92
C PRO A 217 -12.62 15.70 18.99
N ASN A 218 -13.39 16.14 18.00
CA ASN A 218 -13.00 17.13 16.99
C ASN A 218 -11.74 16.77 16.17
N CYS A 219 -11.38 15.49 16.05
CA CYS A 219 -10.26 15.02 15.23
C CYS A 219 -10.79 14.33 13.96
N TYR A 220 -11.17 15.16 12.98
CA TYR A 220 -11.55 14.71 11.64
C TYR A 220 -10.31 14.57 10.78
N VAL A 221 -10.15 13.42 10.14
CA VAL A 221 -9.03 13.12 9.26
C VAL A 221 -9.57 12.64 7.93
N TYR A 222 -9.14 13.27 6.84
CA TYR A 222 -9.48 12.78 5.49
C TYR A 222 -8.97 11.35 5.29
N SER A 223 -9.78 10.52 4.65
CA SER A 223 -9.48 9.08 4.47
C SER A 223 -8.16 8.86 3.73
N PHE A 224 -7.84 9.66 2.71
CA PHE A 224 -6.60 9.52 1.96
C PHE A 224 -5.36 9.81 2.83
N SER A 225 -5.47 10.74 3.79
CA SER A 225 -4.40 11.06 4.73
C SER A 225 -4.21 9.94 5.74
N PHE A 226 -5.32 9.40 6.26
CA PHE A 226 -5.34 8.22 7.13
C PHE A 226 -4.69 7.01 6.45
N PHE A 227 -5.12 6.66 5.23
CA PHE A 227 -4.59 5.50 4.52
C PHE A 227 -3.14 5.67 4.07
N ASN A 228 -2.68 6.90 3.86
CA ASN A 228 -1.26 7.15 3.64
C ASN A 228 -0.42 6.76 4.87
N ILE A 229 -0.90 7.09 6.08
CA ILE A 229 -0.25 6.67 7.33
C ILE A 229 -0.38 5.17 7.55
N LEU A 230 -1.55 4.57 7.33
CA LEU A 230 -1.72 3.12 7.45
C LEU A 230 -0.74 2.37 6.53
N LYS A 231 -0.63 2.78 5.27
CA LYS A 231 0.33 2.21 4.32
C LYS A 231 1.77 2.37 4.81
N HIS A 232 2.12 3.55 5.32
CA HIS A 232 3.45 3.81 5.86
C HIS A 232 3.78 2.87 7.02
N LEU A 233 2.85 2.73 7.97
CA LEU A 233 2.98 1.82 9.10
C LEU A 233 3.13 0.36 8.67
N ILE A 234 2.44 -0.09 7.61
CA ILE A 234 2.67 -1.43 7.05
C ILE A 234 4.13 -1.60 6.64
N GLY A 235 4.72 -0.59 5.99
CA GLY A 235 6.13 -0.60 5.58
C GLY A 235 7.09 -0.63 6.77
N VAL A 236 6.93 0.31 7.72
CA VAL A 236 7.78 0.40 8.92
C VAL A 236 7.69 -0.87 9.75
N THR A 237 6.48 -1.36 10.02
CA THR A 237 6.23 -2.57 10.81
C THR A 237 6.81 -3.81 10.13
N THR A 238 6.81 -3.86 8.79
CA THR A 238 7.45 -4.96 8.04
C THR A 238 8.96 -4.95 8.24
N ASN A 239 9.60 -3.78 8.15
CA ASN A 239 11.04 -3.64 8.31
C ASN A 239 11.50 -3.94 9.75
N LYS A 240 10.78 -3.46 10.77
CA LYS A 240 11.14 -3.67 12.18
C LYS A 240 10.93 -5.10 12.66
N ASN A 241 10.03 -5.87 12.04
CA ASN A 241 9.73 -7.24 12.44
C ASN A 241 10.64 -8.32 11.84
N ASN A 242 11.68 -7.97 11.04
CA ASN A 242 12.64 -8.92 10.45
C ASN A 242 11.97 -10.21 9.92
N LEU A 243 10.85 -10.10 9.20
CA LEU A 243 10.05 -11.24 8.73
C LEU A 243 10.72 -12.06 7.61
N GLY A 244 12.06 -12.13 7.56
CA GLY A 244 12.83 -12.94 6.62
C GLY A 244 12.79 -12.44 5.16
N LEU A 245 12.38 -11.20 4.92
CA LEU A 245 12.33 -10.58 3.60
C LEU A 245 13.42 -9.52 3.46
N ASN A 246 14.04 -9.41 2.27
CA ASN A 246 14.91 -8.28 1.94
C ASN A 246 14.18 -6.96 2.20
N CYS A 247 14.58 -6.32 3.29
CA CYS A 247 13.99 -5.16 3.94
C CYS A 247 14.19 -3.90 3.09
N ASN A 248 13.35 -3.74 2.06
CA ASN A 248 13.09 -2.50 1.30
C ASN A 248 11.86 -2.63 0.37
N SER A 249 11.03 -3.65 0.59
CA SER A 249 9.89 -3.95 -0.29
C SER A 249 8.71 -3.05 0.05
N LYS A 250 8.18 -2.34 -0.97
CA LYS A 250 7.01 -1.47 -0.80
C LYS A 250 5.79 -2.28 -0.35
N PRO A 251 4.92 -1.74 0.54
CA PRO A 251 3.72 -2.43 1.02
C PRO A 251 2.86 -3.05 -0.09
N ASP A 252 2.69 -2.33 -1.19
CA ASP A 252 1.87 -2.73 -2.35
C ASP A 252 2.45 -3.90 -3.16
N LEU A 253 3.65 -4.38 -2.81
CA LEU A 253 4.34 -5.52 -3.42
C LEU A 253 4.43 -6.72 -2.48
N LEU A 254 4.00 -6.57 -1.22
CA LEU A 254 4.07 -7.64 -0.24
C LEU A 254 3.05 -8.73 -0.55
N PRO A 255 3.43 -10.02 -0.43
CA PRO A 255 2.49 -11.13 -0.50
C PRO A 255 1.36 -11.01 0.53
N LEU A 256 0.17 -11.54 0.21
CA LEU A 256 -1.01 -11.43 1.06
C LEU A 256 -0.79 -11.95 2.48
N ASN A 257 -0.12 -13.08 2.65
CA ASN A 257 0.14 -13.66 3.97
C ASN A 257 0.99 -12.73 4.87
N ILE A 258 1.90 -11.95 4.27
CA ILE A 258 2.71 -10.96 5.00
C ILE A 258 1.84 -9.75 5.35
N ARG A 259 1.08 -9.22 4.38
CA ARG A 259 0.17 -8.10 4.62
C ARG A 259 -0.84 -8.44 5.73
N TYR A 260 -1.44 -9.63 5.69
CA TYR A 260 -2.37 -10.11 6.71
C TYR A 260 -1.73 -10.11 8.11
N LYS A 261 -0.54 -10.70 8.27
CA LYS A 261 0.20 -10.70 9.55
C LYS A 261 0.50 -9.29 10.07
N ILE A 262 0.78 -8.33 9.19
CA ILE A 262 1.02 -6.95 9.58
C ILE A 262 -0.28 -6.25 9.97
N ILE A 263 -1.38 -6.46 9.24
CA ILE A 263 -2.70 -5.95 9.63
C ILE A 263 -3.14 -6.53 10.97
N CYS A 264 -2.84 -7.80 11.27
CA CYS A 264 -3.08 -8.37 12.60
C CYS A 264 -2.40 -7.58 13.73
N LYS A 265 -1.21 -7.00 13.47
CA LYS A 265 -0.47 -6.20 14.45
C LYS A 265 -0.95 -4.74 14.52
N LEU A 266 -1.40 -4.20 13.40
CA LEU A 266 -1.92 -2.82 13.30
C LEU A 266 -3.37 -2.70 13.74
N ALA A 267 -4.09 -3.81 13.90
CA ALA A 267 -5.48 -3.81 14.31
C ALA A 267 -5.66 -3.11 15.67
N GLY A 268 -6.61 -2.17 15.74
CA GLY A 268 -6.99 -1.47 16.96
C GLY A 268 -6.13 -0.27 17.34
N ILE A 269 -4.98 -0.02 16.68
CA ILE A 269 -4.05 1.06 17.09
C ILE A 269 -4.69 2.46 16.99
N PHE A 270 -5.73 2.61 16.17
CA PHE A 270 -6.44 3.87 15.97
C PHE A 270 -7.75 3.98 16.76
N HIS A 271 -8.21 2.93 17.45
CA HIS A 271 -9.51 2.94 18.13
C HIS A 271 -9.51 3.75 19.44
N LYS A 272 -8.40 3.71 20.19
CA LYS A 272 -8.20 4.53 21.40
C LYS A 272 -7.20 5.63 21.12
N TRP A 273 -7.54 6.50 20.18
CA TRP A 273 -6.64 7.56 19.72
C TRP A 273 -6.42 8.64 20.80
N PRO A 274 -5.18 9.11 21.03
CA PRO A 274 -3.91 8.67 20.42
C PRO A 274 -3.15 7.60 21.22
N VAL A 275 -3.67 7.16 22.37
CA VAL A 275 -2.95 6.33 23.36
C VAL A 275 -2.44 5.02 22.74
N SER A 276 -3.32 4.21 22.15
CA SER A 276 -2.91 2.92 21.58
C SER A 276 -1.96 3.03 20.40
N PHE A 277 -2.00 4.15 19.66
CA PHE A 277 -1.04 4.42 18.59
C PHE A 277 0.36 4.67 19.16
N VAL A 278 0.46 5.47 20.23
CA VAL A 278 1.74 5.80 20.86
C VAL A 278 2.33 4.57 21.57
N GLU A 279 1.50 3.79 22.27
CA GLU A 279 1.90 2.51 22.86
C GLU A 279 2.47 1.57 21.79
N PHE A 280 1.79 1.44 20.65
CA PHE A 280 2.28 0.66 19.52
C PHE A 280 3.63 1.18 19.00
N CYS A 281 3.82 2.50 18.88
CA CYS A 281 5.10 3.06 18.48
C CYS A 281 6.23 2.68 19.44
N PHE A 282 6.00 2.72 20.75
CA PHE A 282 7.00 2.29 21.73
C PHE A 282 7.29 0.79 21.67
N GLU A 283 6.24 -0.04 21.59
CA GLU A 283 6.36 -1.50 21.50
C GLU A 283 7.20 -1.94 20.29
N PHE A 284 6.97 -1.31 19.13
CA PHE A 284 7.68 -1.64 17.88
C PHE A 284 8.94 -0.80 17.64
N ASN A 285 9.38 -0.02 18.63
CA ASN A 285 10.53 0.88 18.54
C ASN A 285 10.48 1.79 17.29
N ILE A 286 9.31 2.35 17.02
CA ILE A 286 9.04 3.30 15.94
C ILE A 286 9.30 4.71 16.47
N VAL A 287 10.28 5.39 15.90
CA VAL A 287 10.71 6.73 16.31
C VAL A 287 10.20 7.80 15.36
N TYR A 288 10.24 9.07 15.76
CA TYR A 288 9.75 10.18 14.91
C TYR A 288 10.38 10.21 13.51
N SER A 289 11.68 9.88 13.39
CA SER A 289 12.37 9.83 12.10
C SER A 289 11.79 8.77 11.14
N ASP A 290 11.19 7.70 11.67
CA ASP A 290 10.52 6.67 10.85
C ASP A 290 9.34 7.28 10.06
N PHE A 291 8.70 8.36 10.54
CA PHE A 291 7.60 9.05 9.85
C PHE A 291 8.05 10.11 8.84
N THR A 292 9.32 10.53 8.86
CA THR A 292 9.81 11.57 7.95
C THR A 292 9.83 11.14 6.48
N SER A 293 9.75 9.84 6.22
CA SER A 293 9.73 9.26 4.86
C SER A 293 8.33 9.00 4.31
N VAL A 294 7.27 9.38 5.04
CA VAL A 294 5.86 9.26 4.61
C VAL A 294 5.60 9.94 3.26
N SER A 295 6.29 11.04 2.98
CA SER A 295 6.22 11.77 1.71
C SER A 295 7.61 12.26 1.30
N LYS A 296 7.81 12.49 0.00
CA LYS A 296 9.04 13.07 -0.55
C LYS A 296 9.06 14.61 -0.51
N ILE A 297 8.00 15.23 0.04
CA ILE A 297 7.81 16.68 0.09
C ILE A 297 8.30 17.22 1.45
N LYS A 298 8.73 18.49 1.48
CA LYS A 298 9.06 19.25 2.70
C LYS A 298 7.82 19.27 3.63
N ASN A 299 7.98 18.93 4.92
CA ASN A 299 6.89 18.63 5.88
C ASN A 299 6.10 17.35 5.55
N ALA A 300 6.81 16.22 5.50
CA ALA A 300 6.27 14.94 5.04
C ALA A 300 5.18 14.30 5.93
N ILE A 301 5.03 14.76 7.18
CA ILE A 301 4.12 14.17 8.16
C ILE A 301 2.81 14.99 8.18
N PRO A 302 1.63 14.37 8.01
CA PRO A 302 0.36 15.04 8.14
C PRO A 302 0.21 15.73 9.50
N PHE A 303 -0.27 16.98 9.51
CA PHE A 303 -0.40 17.81 10.72
C PHE A 303 -1.16 17.11 11.87
N TRP A 304 -2.24 16.39 11.54
CA TRP A 304 -3.05 15.68 12.54
C TRP A 304 -2.24 14.63 13.31
N LEU A 305 -1.26 14.01 12.66
CA LEU A 305 -0.35 13.05 13.26
C LEU A 305 0.81 13.76 13.95
N ASP A 306 1.46 14.71 13.25
CA ASP A 306 2.64 15.43 13.76
C ASP A 306 2.39 16.08 15.13
N ARG A 307 1.25 16.76 15.28
CA ARG A 307 0.84 17.39 16.55
C ARG A 307 0.79 16.41 17.72
N ILE A 308 0.48 15.14 17.46
CA ILE A 308 0.35 14.09 18.48
C ILE A 308 1.69 13.43 18.75
N ILE A 309 2.43 13.05 17.70
CA ILE A 309 3.65 12.26 17.84
C ILE A 309 4.84 13.11 18.25
N LYS A 310 4.93 14.36 17.81
CA LYS A 310 6.10 15.20 18.07
C LYS A 310 6.35 15.41 19.57
N PRO A 311 5.34 15.72 20.42
CA PRO A 311 5.59 15.86 21.85
C PRO A 311 5.99 14.56 22.57
N GLN A 312 5.68 13.39 21.99
CA GLN A 312 5.76 12.10 22.68
C GLN A 312 6.92 11.21 22.22
N ILE A 313 7.28 11.26 20.93
CA ILE A 313 8.28 10.38 20.32
C ILE A 313 9.39 11.14 19.55
N TYR A 314 9.34 12.47 19.51
CA TYR A 314 10.45 13.27 18.97
C TYR A 314 11.45 13.59 20.06
N SER A 315 12.59 12.91 20.01
CA SER A 315 13.77 13.27 20.78
C SER A 315 14.81 13.80 19.77
N PRO A 316 14.91 15.12 19.55
CA PRO A 316 15.96 15.64 18.71
C PRO A 316 17.32 15.25 19.30
N ASN A 317 18.31 14.98 18.44
CA ASN A 317 19.71 14.92 18.86
C ASN A 317 20.11 16.30 19.37
N LEU A 318 19.79 16.60 20.63
CA LEU A 318 20.26 17.79 21.30
C LEU A 318 21.77 17.66 21.42
N ASN A 319 22.48 18.71 21.04
CA ASN A 319 23.91 18.76 21.34
C ASN A 319 24.09 18.63 22.86
N PRO A 320 25.17 17.99 23.32
CA PRO A 320 25.45 17.90 24.74
C PRO A 320 25.69 19.31 25.29
N GLU A 321 25.32 19.51 26.55
CA GLU A 321 25.66 20.74 27.27
C GLU A 321 27.16 20.80 27.57
N ASP A 322 27.72 22.01 27.66
CA ASP A 322 29.15 22.20 27.94
C ASP A 322 29.60 21.49 29.22
N GLU A 323 28.75 21.50 30.25
CA GLU A 323 29.00 20.85 31.53
C GLU A 323 29.00 19.32 31.42
N SER A 324 28.09 18.76 30.63
CA SER A 324 28.05 17.32 30.34
C SER A 324 29.32 16.87 29.62
N VAL A 325 29.81 17.66 28.65
CA VAL A 325 31.07 17.35 27.95
C VAL A 325 32.27 17.42 28.91
N ARG A 326 32.34 18.45 29.78
CA ARG A 326 33.41 18.57 30.79
C ARG A 326 33.40 17.41 31.77
N SER A 327 32.23 17.00 32.24
CA SER A 327 32.05 15.88 33.17
C SER A 327 32.46 14.55 32.53
N ALA A 328 32.07 14.32 31.27
CA ALA A 328 32.51 13.17 30.50
C ALA A 328 34.04 13.13 30.35
N MET A 329 34.67 14.24 29.98
CA MET A 329 36.13 14.34 29.88
C MET A 329 36.84 14.06 31.22
N GLN A 330 36.32 14.59 32.33
CA GLN A 330 36.86 14.33 33.67
C GLN A 330 36.74 12.86 34.07
N TYR A 331 35.59 12.24 33.80
CA TYR A 331 35.35 10.82 34.05
C TYR A 331 36.30 9.94 33.22
N MET A 332 36.41 10.21 31.92
CA MET A 332 37.34 9.54 31.02
C MET A 332 38.79 9.67 31.51
N LYS A 333 39.20 10.86 31.97
CA LYS A 333 40.52 11.09 32.57
C LYS A 333 40.75 10.22 33.81
N LYS A 334 39.77 10.20 34.72
CA LYS A 334 39.83 9.43 35.98
C LYS A 334 39.93 7.92 35.72
N LYS A 335 39.35 7.44 34.63
CA LYS A 335 39.38 6.03 34.21
C LYS A 335 40.54 5.68 33.29
N GLY A 336 41.47 6.61 33.02
CA GLY A 336 42.63 6.38 32.15
C GLY A 336 42.27 6.20 30.67
N MET A 337 41.09 6.67 30.24
CA MET A 337 40.66 6.60 28.85
C MET A 337 41.32 7.70 28.02
N ALA A 338 41.52 7.45 26.73
CA ALA A 338 42.05 8.44 25.81
C ALA A 338 41.06 9.61 25.60
N ILE A 339 41.54 10.85 25.76
CA ILE A 339 40.73 12.06 25.62
C ILE A 339 41.11 12.74 24.31
N ASN A 340 40.32 12.50 23.27
CA ASN A 340 40.36 13.23 22.01
C ASN A 340 38.93 13.39 21.49
N ILE A 341 38.72 14.29 20.52
CA ILE A 341 37.37 14.63 20.01
C ILE A 341 36.60 13.38 19.57
N VAL A 342 37.26 12.43 18.90
CA VAL A 342 36.61 11.20 18.42
C VAL A 342 36.17 10.33 19.60
N LYS A 343 37.05 10.10 20.57
CA LYS A 343 36.74 9.28 21.75
C LYS A 343 35.69 9.89 22.67
N ILE A 344 35.62 11.23 22.74
CA ILE A 344 34.57 11.90 23.52
C ILE A 344 33.22 11.79 22.80
N ASN A 345 33.19 11.95 21.47
CA ASN A 345 31.98 11.72 20.66
C ASN A 345 31.48 10.27 20.83
N GLU A 346 32.36 9.27 20.64
CA GLU A 346 32.02 7.85 20.86
C GLU A 346 31.49 7.60 22.28
N PHE A 347 32.18 8.10 23.31
CA PHE A 347 31.79 7.90 24.71
C PHE A 347 30.42 8.51 25.04
N MET A 348 30.11 9.66 24.46
CA MET A 348 28.85 10.38 24.69
C MET A 348 27.73 9.98 23.71
N GLY A 349 27.99 9.05 22.78
CA GLY A 349 27.00 8.59 21.79
C GLY A 349 26.74 9.55 20.64
N PHE A 350 27.69 10.42 20.30
CA PHE A 350 27.61 11.34 19.17
C PHE A 350 28.52 10.88 18.03
N GLU A 351 28.12 11.13 16.78
CA GLU A 351 29.02 10.94 15.62
C GLU A 351 29.94 12.13 15.42
N ASP A 352 29.40 13.36 15.44
CA ASP A 352 30.19 14.58 15.25
C ASP A 352 29.54 15.85 15.87
N SER A 353 29.66 16.03 17.19
CA SER A 353 29.13 17.22 17.86
C SER A 353 30.05 18.44 17.77
N SER A 354 29.51 19.56 17.29
CA SER A 354 30.18 20.87 17.27
C SER A 354 30.44 21.41 18.69
N VAL A 355 29.59 21.09 19.66
CA VAL A 355 29.76 21.46 21.07
C VAL A 355 30.94 20.71 21.69
N ILE A 356 31.07 19.41 21.43
CA ILE A 356 32.22 18.61 21.89
C ILE A 356 33.52 19.19 21.33
N LYS A 357 33.57 19.53 20.04
CA LYS A 357 34.75 20.18 19.41
C LYS A 357 35.10 21.51 20.08
N ARG A 358 34.09 22.35 20.35
CA ARG A 358 34.25 23.65 21.01
C ARG A 358 34.82 23.49 22.42
N VAL A 359 34.17 22.66 23.24
CA VAL A 359 34.57 22.44 24.65
C VAL A 359 35.96 21.82 24.73
N TYR A 360 36.27 20.83 23.89
CA TYR A 360 37.59 20.21 23.84
C TYR A 360 38.71 21.22 23.54
N LYS A 361 38.51 22.08 22.54
CA LYS A 361 39.48 23.15 22.19
C LYS A 361 39.66 24.17 23.31
N ASN A 362 38.60 24.47 24.06
CA ASN A 362 38.65 25.40 25.20
C ASN A 362 39.35 24.80 26.43
N VAL A 363 39.30 23.47 26.61
CA VAL A 363 39.85 22.77 27.78
C VAL A 363 41.29 22.29 27.54
N ILE A 364 41.64 21.94 26.32
CA ILE A 364 42.99 21.48 25.94
C ILE A 364 43.54 22.49 24.93
N PRO A 365 44.22 23.55 25.38
CA PRO A 365 44.85 24.50 24.49
C PRO A 365 45.86 23.76 23.61
N SER A 366 45.87 24.08 22.31
CA SER A 366 46.88 23.66 21.36
C SER A 366 48.26 23.85 21.99
N LYS A 367 49.08 22.79 22.04
CA LYS A 367 50.50 22.93 22.35
C LYS A 367 51.06 24.04 21.46
N ILE A 368 51.49 25.14 22.08
CA ILE A 368 52.26 26.19 21.44
C ILE A 368 53.48 25.47 20.86
N ILE A 369 53.54 25.39 19.53
CA ILE A 369 54.75 25.02 18.80
C ILE A 369 55.70 26.19 19.02
N ILE A 370 56.54 26.11 20.05
CA ILE A 370 57.71 26.97 20.15
C ILE A 370 58.69 26.45 19.09
N ARG A 371 59.07 27.35 18.19
CA ARG A 371 59.96 27.14 17.04
C ARG A 371 61.30 26.54 17.43
#